data_AF-A0A673FQ14-F1
#
_entry.id   AF-A0A673FQ14-F1
#
_cell.length_a   1.000
_cell.length_b   1.000
_cell.length_c   1.000
_cell.angle_alpha   90.00
_cell.angle_beta   90.00
_cell.angle_gamma   90.00
#
_symmetry.space_group_name_H-M   'P 1'
#
loop_
_entity.id
_entity.type
_entity.pdbx_description
1 polymer ?
#
loop_
_entity_poly.entity_id
_entity_poly.type
_entity_poly.pdbx_seq_one_letter_code
_entity_poly.pdbx_strand_id
1 'polypeptide(L)' 'MASPQMKERPSGAVLNTISKGASPESKCPICLDHFKNISYLDVCLHKFCFCCIREWSK' A
#
# COMPACT_ATOMS: atom_id res chain seq x y z
N MET A 1 33.63 15.20 -29.41
CA MET A 1 33.83 14.98 -27.96
C MET A 1 32.51 15.33 -27.30
N ALA A 2 31.75 14.33 -26.83
CA ALA A 2 30.37 14.48 -26.38
C ALA A 2 30.29 15.03 -24.95
N SER A 3 29.38 15.98 -24.72
CA SER A 3 29.02 16.51 -23.40
C SER A 3 28.22 15.47 -22.59
N PRO A 4 28.49 15.26 -21.29
CA PRO A 4 27.65 14.41 -20.44
C PRO A 4 26.44 15.18 -19.86
N GLN A 5 25.25 14.64 -20.10
CA GLN A 5 23.95 15.13 -19.66
C GLN A 5 23.61 14.53 -18.29
N MET A 6 23.37 15.37 -17.27
CA MET A 6 22.94 14.92 -15.94
C MET A 6 21.45 15.23 -15.69
N LYS A 7 20.64 14.16 -15.85
CA LYS A 7 19.42 13.79 -15.10
C LYS A 7 18.40 14.87 -14.71
N GLU A 8 17.43 15.07 -15.59
CA GLU A 8 16.08 15.49 -15.19
C GLU A 8 15.45 14.34 -14.37
N ARG A 9 14.95 14.62 -13.16
CA ARG A 9 14.13 13.69 -12.37
C ARG A 9 12.66 14.12 -12.44
N PRO A 10 11.85 13.58 -13.36
CA PRO A 10 10.41 13.60 -13.19
C PRO A 10 10.01 12.37 -12.38
N SER A 11 9.88 12.53 -11.05
CA SER A 11 9.18 11.53 -10.23
C SER A 11 7.67 11.78 -10.36
N GLY A 12 7.15 11.54 -11.56
CA GLY A 12 5.76 11.73 -11.93
C GLY A 12 5.34 10.65 -12.91
N ALA A 13 5.51 9.39 -12.53
CA ALA A 13 5.00 8.27 -13.29
C ALA A 13 3.55 7.99 -12.86
N VAL A 14 2.59 8.55 -13.59
CA VAL A 14 1.21 8.05 -13.60
C VAL A 14 1.18 6.93 -14.65
N LEU A 15 1.21 5.66 -14.22
CA LEU A 15 1.11 4.49 -15.11
C LEU A 15 -0.26 3.83 -14.91
N ASN A 16 -1.05 3.77 -15.99
CA ASN A 16 -2.43 3.27 -15.98
C ASN A 16 -2.59 2.11 -16.98
N THR A 17 -2.48 0.84 -16.55
CA THR A 17 -2.96 -0.37 -17.28
C THR A 17 -3.20 -1.56 -16.32
N ILE A 18 -4.18 -2.41 -16.63
CA ILE A 18 -5.07 -3.15 -15.70
C ILE A 18 -4.56 -4.55 -15.22
N SER A 19 -4.58 -4.79 -13.89
CA SER A 19 -5.22 -5.93 -13.17
C SER A 19 -4.44 -6.42 -11.92
N LYS A 20 -5.00 -6.16 -10.73
CA LYS A 20 -4.93 -6.96 -9.48
C LYS A 20 -3.57 -7.47 -8.94
N GLY A 21 -2.46 -6.82 -9.26
CA GLY A 21 -1.17 -7.05 -8.58
C GLY A 21 -0.81 -5.96 -7.57
N ALA A 22 -1.78 -5.25 -6.98
CA ALA A 22 -1.50 -4.25 -5.95
C ALA A 22 -0.68 -4.93 -4.87
N SER A 23 0.51 -4.37 -4.57
CA SER A 23 1.38 -4.88 -3.52
C SER A 23 0.52 -5.29 -2.33
N PRO A 24 0.58 -6.56 -1.87
CA PRO A 24 -0.35 -7.09 -0.88
C PRO A 24 -0.32 -6.32 0.44
N GLU A 25 0.63 -5.40 0.61
CA GLU A 25 0.81 -4.55 1.78
C GLU A 25 -0.13 -3.34 1.87
N SER A 26 -0.81 -2.92 0.79
CA SER A 26 -1.58 -1.65 0.78
C SER A 26 -3.08 -1.80 1.07
N LYS A 27 -3.54 -3.02 1.39
CA LYS A 27 -4.96 -3.32 1.62
C LYS A 27 -5.14 -4.16 2.87
N CYS A 28 -6.28 -3.99 3.52
CA CYS A 28 -6.65 -4.76 4.70
C CYS A 28 -6.86 -6.24 4.31
N PRO A 29 -6.15 -7.19 4.94
CA PRO A 29 -6.27 -8.60 4.61
C PRO A 29 -7.63 -9.20 5.02
N ILE A 30 -8.42 -8.51 5.87
CA ILE A 30 -9.74 -8.97 6.31
C ILE A 30 -10.84 -8.55 5.31
N CYS A 31 -10.90 -7.27 4.92
CA CYS A 31 -11.94 -6.77 4.01
C CYS A 31 -11.49 -6.66 2.55
N LEU A 32 -10.22 -6.97 2.25
CA LEU A 32 -9.60 -6.93 0.91
C LEU A 32 -9.66 -5.55 0.22
N ASP A 33 -9.96 -4.51 0.98
CA ASP A 33 -10.09 -3.12 0.54
C ASP A 33 -9.04 -2.24 1.23
N HIS A 34 -8.98 -0.97 0.85
CA HIS A 34 -8.15 0.05 1.46
C HIS A 34 -8.40 0.13 2.97
N PHE A 35 -7.33 0.40 3.70
CA PHE A 35 -7.43 0.55 5.14
C PHE A 35 -8.32 1.73 5.52
N LYS A 36 -9.28 1.48 6.42
CA LYS A 36 -10.08 2.51 7.09
C LYS A 36 -9.85 2.40 8.59
N ASN A 37 -9.45 3.52 9.21
CA ASN A 37 -9.06 3.58 10.63
C ASN A 37 -8.04 2.47 10.95
N ILE A 38 -6.80 2.64 10.50
CA ILE A 38 -5.76 1.61 10.62
C ILE A 38 -5.56 1.23 12.10
N SER A 39 -5.44 -0.07 12.35
CA SER A 39 -5.07 -0.65 13.63
C SER A 39 -3.96 -1.67 13.44
N TYR A 40 -3.14 -1.82 14.47
CA TYR A 40 -1.96 -2.69 14.47
C TYR A 40 -2.12 -3.75 15.54
N LEU A 41 -1.63 -4.96 15.26
CA LEU A 41 -1.44 -5.97 16.29
C LEU A 41 -0.15 -5.71 17.06
N ASP A 42 -0.22 -5.82 18.39
CA ASP A 42 0.88 -5.47 19.30
C ASP A 42 2.15 -6.29 19.05
N VAL A 43 2.00 -7.58 18.77
CA VAL A 43 3.13 -8.53 18.67
C VAL A 43 3.78 -8.61 17.29
N CYS A 44 3.02 -8.41 16.21
CA CYS A 44 3.51 -8.63 14.84
C CYS A 44 3.42 -7.38 13.95
N LEU A 45 2.87 -6.27 14.47
CA LEU A 45 2.76 -4.98 13.79
C LEU A 45 2.04 -5.05 12.43
N HIS A 46 1.26 -6.10 12.19
CA HIS A 46 0.43 -6.22 11.00
C HIS A 46 -0.74 -5.23 11.04
N LYS A 47 -1.05 -4.66 9.87
CA LYS A 47 -2.04 -3.60 9.68
C LYS A 47 -3.39 -4.20 9.31
N PHE A 48 -4.45 -3.67 9.91
CA PHE A 48 -5.85 -4.02 9.62
C PHE A 48 -6.74 -2.77 9.72
N CYS A 49 -7.97 -2.85 9.24
CA CYS A 49 -9.00 -1.86 9.60
C CYS A 49 -9.44 -2.10 11.06
N PHE A 50 -9.67 -1.03 11.81
CA PHE A 50 -10.14 -1.11 13.19
C PHE A 50 -11.43 -1.92 13.35
N CYS A 51 -12.42 -1.67 12.49
CA CYS A 51 -13.67 -2.44 12.52
C CYS A 51 -13.42 -3.91 12.18
N CYS A 52 -12.54 -4.19 11.21
CA CYS A 52 -12.22 -5.56 10.81
C CYS A 52 -11.58 -6.34 11.96
N ILE A 53 -10.55 -5.80 12.62
CA ILE A 53 -9.93 -6.52 13.73
C ILE A 53 -10.89 -6.64 14.92
N ARG A 54 -11.68 -5.59 15.21
CA ARG A 54 -12.65 -5.62 16.31
C ARG A 54 -13.74 -6.68 16.12
N GLU A 55 -14.22 -6.91 14.91
CA GLU A 55 -15.21 -7.96 14.62
C GLU A 55 -14.63 -9.38 14.74
N TRP A 56 -13.34 -9.56 14.39
CA TRP A 56 -12.65 -10.85 14.46
C TRP A 56 -12.01 -11.15 15.82
N SER A 57 -11.89 -10.16 16.70
CA SER A 57 -11.38 -10.30 18.06
C SER A 57 -12.47 -10.59 19.11
N LYS A 58 -13.69 -10.90 18.68
CA LYS A 58 -14.80 -11.34 19.55
C LYS A 58 -14.66 -12.82 19.92
#